data_AF-A0A527H9K2-F1
#
_entry.id   AF-A0A527H9K2-F1
#
_cell.length_a   1.000
_cell.length_b   1.000
_cell.length_c   1.000
_cell.angle_alpha   90.00
_cell.angle_beta   90.00
_cell.angle_gamma   90.00
#
_symmetry.space_group_name_H-M   'P 1'
#
loop_
_entity.id
_entity.type
_entity.pdbx_description
1 polymer ?
#
loop_
_entity_poly.entity_id
_entity_poly.type
_entity_poly.pdbx_seq_one_letter_code
_entity_poly.pdbx_strand_id
1 'polypeptide(L)'
;FIDNLRRLGIDATLRIVDDSQYTNRTRAFDFDMLALAGFQQSNSPGNEQRDFFSSTAADRAGSRNLAGIKNPVVDALIDRVIFATDRDDLMAATHALDRVLLWNFYMVPQWHLGKVRAAYWNKFAMPG
;
A
#
# COMPACT_ATOMS: atom_id res chain seq x y z
N PHE A 1 17.16 -5.63 -7.15
CA PHE A 1 16.96 -4.23 -6.74
C PHE A 1 18.28 -3.60 -6.29
N ILE A 2 18.92 -4.10 -5.22
CA ILE A 2 20.21 -3.57 -4.70
C ILE A 2 21.31 -3.49 -5.76
N ASP A 3 21.50 -4.54 -6.58
CA ASP A 3 22.53 -4.50 -7.63
C ASP A 3 22.29 -3.44 -8.69
N ASN A 4 21.02 -3.13 -8.99
CA ASN A 4 20.68 -2.06 -9.92
C ASN A 4 20.97 -0.68 -9.29
N LEU A 5 20.67 -0.50 -8.01
CA LEU A 5 21.03 0.72 -7.27
C LEU A 5 22.55 0.91 -7.21
N ARG A 6 23.31 -0.17 -6.98
CA ARG A 6 24.77 -0.14 -6.96
C ARG A 6 25.36 0.30 -8.30
N ARG A 7 24.78 -0.14 -9.43
CA ARG A 7 25.17 0.32 -10.77
C ARG A 7 24.95 1.82 -10.99
N LEU A 8 23.99 2.42 -10.26
CA LEU A 8 23.71 3.85 -10.26
C LEU A 8 24.54 4.61 -9.19
N GLY A 9 25.46 3.93 -8.49
CA GLY A 9 26.31 4.53 -7.45
C GLY A 9 25.63 4.68 -6.09
N ILE A 10 24.46 4.07 -5.88
CA ILE A 10 23.74 4.10 -4.60
C ILE A 10 24.16 2.89 -3.77
N ASP A 11 24.68 3.13 -2.57
CA ASP A 11 25.03 2.06 -1.63
C ASP A 11 23.79 1.64 -0.81
N ALA A 12 23.27 0.45 -1.11
CA ALA A 12 22.09 -0.11 -0.45
C ALA A 12 22.44 -1.45 0.20
N THR A 13 21.98 -1.65 1.43
CA THR A 13 22.20 -2.89 2.19
C THR A 13 20.86 -3.56 2.53
N LEU A 14 20.85 -4.89 2.61
CA LEU A 14 19.70 -5.66 3.05
C LEU A 14 19.91 -6.11 4.49
N ARG A 15 18.96 -5.78 5.38
CA ARG A 15 18.94 -6.29 6.75
C ARG A 15 17.72 -7.17 6.96
N ILE A 16 17.97 -8.46 7.19
CA ILE A 16 16.95 -9.42 7.60
C ILE A 16 16.93 -9.44 9.14
N VAL A 17 15.74 -9.32 9.73
CA VAL A 17 15.53 -9.33 11.18
C VAL A 17 14.42 -10.32 11.53
N ASP A 18 14.32 -10.68 12.80
CA ASP A 18 13.18 -11.48 13.30
C ASP A 18 11.86 -10.67 13.26
N ASP A 19 10.74 -11.38 13.41
CA ASP A 19 9.39 -10.81 13.31
C ASP A 19 9.11 -9.71 14.35
N SER A 20 9.64 -9.86 15.57
CA SER A 20 9.45 -8.88 16.64
C SER A 20 10.21 -7.59 16.36
N GLN A 21 11.46 -7.69 15.89
CA GLN A 21 12.23 -6.55 15.43
C GLN A 21 11.59 -5.89 14.21
N TYR A 22 11.14 -6.66 13.22
CA TYR A 22 10.46 -6.14 12.04
C TYR A 22 9.22 -5.33 12.43
N THR A 23 8.37 -5.90 13.27
CA THR A 23 7.13 -5.26 13.74
C THR A 23 7.43 -3.97 14.51
N ASN A 24 8.37 -4.00 15.45
CA ASN A 24 8.71 -2.82 16.26
C ASN A 24 9.28 -1.69 15.40
N ARG A 25 10.23 -2.00 14.52
CA ARG A 25 10.83 -1.00 13.62
C ARG A 25 9.81 -0.44 12.62
N THR A 26 8.96 -1.29 12.05
CA THR A 26 7.88 -0.86 11.16
C THR A 26 6.91 0.08 11.87
N ARG A 27 6.47 -0.26 13.09
CA ARG A 27 5.55 0.59 13.87
C ARG A 27 6.18 1.91 14.30
N ALA A 28 7.49 1.92 14.52
CA ALA A 28 8.26 3.12 14.86
C ALA A 28 8.71 3.93 13.64
N PHE A 29 8.39 3.48 12.41
CA PHE A 29 8.92 4.04 11.16
C PHE A 29 10.46 4.09 11.10
N ASP A 30 11.14 3.15 11.77
CA ASP A 30 12.61 3.00 11.77
C ASP A 30 13.06 2.10 10.61
N PHE A 31 12.98 2.63 9.40
CA PHE A 31 13.46 1.99 8.17
C PHE A 31 13.62 3.02 7.06
N ASP A 32 14.53 2.75 6.12
CA ASP A 32 14.61 3.54 4.87
C ASP A 32 13.68 2.98 3.79
N MET A 33 13.62 1.65 3.67
CA MET A 33 12.75 0.95 2.70
C MET A 33 12.28 -0.41 3.26
N LEU A 34 11.04 -0.77 2.98
CA LEU A 34 10.47 -2.09 3.26
C LEU A 34 10.17 -2.83 1.96
N ALA A 35 10.76 -4.02 1.79
CA ALA A 35 10.60 -4.81 0.56
C ALA A 35 9.25 -5.56 0.48
N LEU A 36 8.58 -5.78 1.61
CA LEU A 36 7.37 -6.61 1.74
C LEU A 36 6.20 -5.86 2.38
N ALA A 37 6.10 -4.55 2.12
CA ALA A 37 4.90 -3.79 2.48
C ALA A 37 3.74 -4.19 1.56
N GLY A 38 2.87 -5.09 2.05
CA GLY A 38 1.66 -5.45 1.33
C GLY A 38 0.63 -4.32 1.37
N PHE A 39 0.27 -3.79 0.21
CA PHE A 39 -0.82 -2.82 0.05
C PHE A 39 -2.06 -3.52 -0.52
N GLN A 40 -2.78 -4.23 0.35
CA GLN A 40 -4.01 -4.89 -0.06
C GLN A 40 -5.08 -3.84 -0.38
N GLN A 41 -5.59 -3.89 -1.60
CA GLN A 41 -6.64 -3.01 -2.09
C GLN A 41 -7.93 -3.80 -2.33
N SER A 42 -9.06 -3.12 -2.16
CA SER A 42 -10.40 -3.63 -2.43
C SER A 42 -10.89 -3.17 -3.80
N ASN A 43 -11.81 -3.92 -4.41
CA ASN A 43 -12.55 -3.47 -5.61
C ASN A 43 -13.53 -2.33 -5.31
N SER A 44 -13.77 -2.08 -4.02
CA SER A 44 -14.55 -0.97 -3.49
C SER A 44 -13.72 -0.30 -2.39
N PRO A 45 -12.78 0.58 -2.75
CA PRO A 45 -11.97 1.29 -1.76
C PRO A 45 -12.82 2.24 -0.93
N GLY A 46 -12.45 2.44 0.33
CA GLY A 46 -13.22 3.23 1.28
C GLY A 46 -12.40 3.76 2.45
N ASN A 47 -12.88 3.56 3.68
CA ASN A 47 -12.30 4.16 4.88
C ASN A 47 -10.86 3.72 5.17
N GLU A 48 -10.45 2.53 4.73
CA GLU A 48 -9.09 2.03 4.90
C GLU A 48 -8.04 2.92 4.22
N GLN A 49 -8.42 3.69 3.20
CA GLN A 49 -7.51 4.61 2.51
C GLN A 49 -6.96 5.70 3.46
N ARG A 50 -7.71 6.08 4.52
CA ARG A 50 -7.19 7.01 5.54
C ARG A 50 -6.00 6.42 6.28
N ASP A 51 -6.08 5.15 6.67
CA ASP A 51 -4.98 4.51 7.42
C ASP A 51 -3.76 4.26 6.53
N PHE A 52 -3.98 4.05 5.22
CA PHE A 52 -2.90 3.85 4.27
C PHE A 52 -2.20 5.14 3.85
N PHE A 53 -2.93 6.23 3.60
CA PHE A 53 -2.40 7.35 2.81
C PHE A 53 -2.63 8.74 3.40
N SER A 54 -3.41 8.88 4.49
CA SER A 54 -3.69 10.22 5.03
C SER A 54 -2.50 10.82 5.78
N SER A 55 -2.41 12.16 5.77
CA SER A 55 -1.42 12.91 6.53
C SER A 55 -1.51 12.63 8.03
N THR A 56 -2.73 12.48 8.57
CA THR A 56 -2.93 12.13 9.99
C THR A 56 -2.38 10.74 10.32
N ALA A 57 -2.48 9.77 9.41
CA ALA A 57 -1.91 8.45 9.61
C ALA A 57 -0.38 8.49 9.63
N ALA A 58 0.27 9.38 8.87
CA ALA A 58 1.73 9.51 8.88
C ALA A 58 2.31 9.88 10.26
N ASP A 59 1.53 10.59 11.09
CA ASP A 59 1.93 11.00 12.44
C ASP A 59 1.58 9.97 13.52
N ARG A 60 0.89 8.88 13.16
CA ARG A 60 0.46 7.85 14.10
C ARG A 60 1.39 6.65 14.03
N ALA A 61 2.19 6.46 15.08
CA ALA A 61 3.01 5.26 15.24
C ALA A 61 2.15 3.98 15.07
N GLY A 62 2.64 3.06 14.25
CA GLY A 62 1.95 1.81 13.92
C GLY A 62 0.79 1.94 12.94
N SER A 63 0.56 3.10 12.33
CA SER A 63 -0.38 3.20 11.20
C SER A 63 0.13 2.45 9.97
N ARG A 64 -0.73 2.34 8.96
CA ARG A 64 -0.37 1.71 7.68
C ARG A 64 0.19 2.70 6.66
N ASN A 65 0.35 3.97 7.01
CA ASN A 65 1.02 4.96 6.18
C ASN A 65 2.54 4.82 6.31
N LEU A 66 3.05 3.70 5.79
CA LEU A 66 4.46 3.33 5.84
C LEU A 66 5.36 4.27 5.01
N ALA A 67 4.78 4.98 4.04
CA ALA A 67 5.50 5.96 3.23
C ALA A 67 5.53 7.36 3.86
N GLY A 68 4.86 7.58 5.01
CA GLY A 68 4.82 8.87 5.69
C GLY A 68 4.16 9.97 4.86
N ILE A 69 3.17 9.63 4.03
CA ILE A 69 2.51 10.56 3.11
C ILE A 69 1.85 11.69 3.89
N LYS A 70 2.26 12.93 3.61
CA LYS A 70 1.63 14.16 4.11
C LYS A 70 1.32 15.08 2.93
N ASN A 71 0.15 14.90 2.33
CA ASN A 71 -0.24 15.64 1.13
C ASN A 71 -1.73 16.01 1.18
N PRO A 72 -2.08 17.31 1.23
CA PRO A 72 -3.47 17.75 1.35
C PRO A 72 -4.33 17.37 0.15
N VAL A 73 -3.73 17.20 -1.05
CA VAL A 73 -4.44 16.71 -2.24
C VAL A 73 -4.80 15.23 -2.07
N VAL A 74 -3.90 14.42 -1.50
CA VAL A 74 -4.19 13.02 -1.18
C VAL A 74 -5.29 12.93 -0.14
N ASP A 75 -5.23 13.73 0.92
CA ASP A 75 -6.28 13.77 1.96
C ASP A 75 -7.66 14.10 1.38
N ALA A 76 -7.74 15.13 0.53
CA ALA A 76 -8.99 15.53 -0.11
C ALA A 76 -9.55 14.44 -1.06
N LEU A 77 -8.68 13.73 -1.78
CA LEU A 77 -9.08 12.64 -2.67
C LEU A 77 -9.55 11.40 -1.89
N ILE A 78 -8.93 11.09 -0.75
CA ILE A 78 -9.41 10.05 0.18
C ILE A 78 -10.82 10.38 0.65
N ASP A 79 -11.08 11.63 1.06
CA ASP A 79 -12.42 12.07 1.44
C ASP A 79 -13.43 11.88 0.30
N ARG A 80 -13.04 12.23 -0.92
CA ARG A 80 -13.91 12.06 -2.10
C ARG A 80 -14.23 10.59 -2.38
N VAL A 81 -13.28 9.68 -2.21
CA VAL A 81 -13.51 8.23 -2.32
C VAL A 81 -14.50 7.76 -1.26
N ILE A 82 -14.33 8.18 -0.01
CA ILE A 82 -15.16 7.75 1.13
C ILE A 82 -16.61 8.26 1.01
N PHE A 83 -16.79 9.48 0.53
CA PHE A 83 -18.09 10.15 0.43
C PHE A 83 -18.67 10.14 -0.98
N ALA A 84 -18.16 9.30 -1.89
CA ALA A 84 -18.72 9.14 -3.22
C ALA A 84 -20.18 8.66 -3.15
N THR A 85 -21.07 9.32 -3.88
CA THR A 85 -22.52 9.07 -3.79
C THR A 85 -23.02 8.00 -4.76
N ASP A 86 -22.24 7.72 -5.80
CA ASP A 86 -22.55 6.74 -6.82
C ASP A 86 -21.28 6.09 -7.39
N ARG A 87 -21.46 5.14 -8.30
CA ARG A 87 -20.37 4.34 -8.86
C ARG A 87 -19.42 5.16 -9.73
N ASP A 88 -19.95 6.08 -10.52
CA ASP A 88 -19.16 6.88 -11.46
C ASP A 88 -18.28 7.86 -10.70
N ASP A 89 -18.83 8.48 -9.65
CA ASP A 89 -18.10 9.35 -8.73
C ASP A 89 -17.00 8.57 -7.98
N LEU A 90 -17.32 7.38 -7.46
CA LEU A 90 -16.33 6.52 -6.79
C LEU A 90 -15.19 6.15 -7.75
N MET A 91 -15.51 5.78 -8.99
CA MET A 91 -14.50 5.43 -9.99
C MET A 91 -13.62 6.63 -10.35
N ALA A 92 -14.21 7.81 -10.56
CA ALA A 92 -13.48 9.03 -10.87
C ALA A 92 -12.55 9.44 -9.71
N ALA A 93 -13.06 9.43 -8.48
CA ALA A 93 -12.28 9.75 -7.28
C ALA A 93 -11.13 8.75 -7.07
N THR A 94 -11.40 7.46 -7.26
CA THR A 94 -10.39 6.39 -7.13
C THR A 94 -9.28 6.56 -8.17
N HIS A 95 -9.62 6.81 -9.44
CA HIS A 95 -8.61 7.03 -10.49
C HIS A 95 -7.78 8.29 -10.24
N ALA A 96 -8.40 9.36 -9.71
CA ALA A 96 -7.68 10.57 -9.34
C ALA A 96 -6.70 10.31 -8.19
N LEU A 97 -7.13 9.60 -7.15
CA LEU A 97 -6.27 9.20 -6.03
C LEU A 97 -5.09 8.34 -6.51
N ASP A 98 -5.36 7.29 -7.28
CA ASP A 98 -4.33 6.40 -7.84
C ASP A 98 -3.29 7.18 -8.64
N ARG A 99 -3.75 8.09 -9.51
CA ARG A 99 -2.86 8.95 -10.29
C ARG A 99 -1.97 9.80 -9.38
N VAL A 100 -2.53 10.51 -8.42
CA VAL A 100 -1.74 11.35 -7.50
C VAL A 100 -0.73 10.52 -6.72
N LEU A 101 -1.10 9.35 -6.21
CA LEU A 101 -0.19 8.47 -5.49
C LEU A 101 0.98 8.01 -6.37
N LEU A 102 0.69 7.58 -7.60
CA LEU A 102 1.72 7.13 -8.56
C LEU A 102 2.67 8.26 -8.97
N TRP A 103 2.16 9.48 -9.20
CA TRP A 103 2.97 10.64 -9.59
C TRP A 103 3.90 11.15 -8.48
N ASN A 104 3.69 10.74 -7.24
CA ASN A 104 4.54 11.13 -6.11
C ASN A 104 5.59 10.06 -5.73
N PHE A 105 5.63 8.91 -6.41
CA PHE A 105 6.67 7.89 -6.26
C PHE A 105 6.86 7.36 -4.82
N TYR A 106 5.80 7.30 -4.02
CA TYR A 106 5.85 6.83 -2.63
C TYR A 106 6.25 5.35 -2.48
N MET A 107 6.09 4.57 -3.54
CA MET A 107 6.46 3.16 -3.58
C MET A 107 6.99 2.76 -4.95
N VAL A 108 7.76 1.68 -4.98
CA VAL A 108 8.14 1.00 -6.22
C VAL A 108 7.21 -0.21 -6.39
N PRO A 109 6.23 -0.17 -7.31
CA PRO A 109 5.32 -1.29 -7.52
C PRO A 109 6.07 -2.55 -7.94
N GLN A 110 5.64 -3.69 -7.40
CA GLN A 110 6.17 -5.00 -7.77
C GLN A 110 5.17 -5.75 -8.66
N TRP A 111 4.95 -7.04 -8.38
CA TRP A 111 4.12 -7.94 -9.15
C TRP A 111 2.87 -8.34 -8.34
N HIS A 112 1.84 -8.81 -9.03
CA HIS A 112 0.67 -9.43 -8.43
C HIS A 112 0.40 -10.79 -9.09
N LEU A 113 -0.23 -11.71 -8.36
CA LEU A 113 -0.72 -12.97 -8.93
C LEU A 113 -2.16 -12.77 -9.40
N GLY A 114 -2.41 -12.82 -10.71
CA GLY A 114 -3.75 -12.69 -11.30
C GLY A 114 -4.63 -13.94 -11.19
N LYS A 115 -4.32 -14.89 -10.29
CA LYS A 115 -5.05 -16.16 -10.13
C LYS A 115 -5.21 -16.49 -8.66
N VAL A 116 -6.37 -17.04 -8.30
CA VAL A 116 -6.57 -17.65 -6.98
C VAL A 116 -6.05 -19.09 -7.02
N ARG A 117 -5.16 -19.44 -6.09
CA ARG A 117 -4.69 -20.82 -5.91
C ARG A 117 -5.40 -21.41 -4.69
N ALA A 118 -6.20 -22.45 -4.90
CA ALA A 118 -6.88 -23.17 -3.83
C ALA A 118 -6.66 -24.67 -4.00
N ALA A 119 -6.45 -25.37 -2.88
CA ALA A 119 -6.42 -26.83 -2.83
C ALA A 119 -7.55 -27.28 -1.89
N TYR A 120 -8.38 -28.21 -2.35
CA TYR A 120 -9.51 -28.72 -1.60
C TYR A 120 -9.70 -30.21 -1.91
N TRP A 121 -10.24 -30.94 -0.95
CA TRP A 121 -10.60 -32.33 -1.17
C TRP A 121 -11.77 -32.41 -2.15
N ASN A 122 -11.69 -33.33 -3.11
CA ASN A 122 -12.75 -33.59 -4.08
C ASN A 122 -13.94 -34.33 -3.44
N LYS A 123 -14.56 -33.70 -2.45
CA LYS A 123 -15.74 -34.18 -1.71
C LYS A 123 -17.01 -33.43 -2.11
N PHE A 124 -16.85 -32.19 -2.60
CA PHE A 124 -17.94 -31.33 -3.04
C PHE A 124 -17.60 -30.72 -4.41
N ALA A 125 -18.61 -30.57 -5.27
CA ALA A 125 -18.47 -29.87 -6.53
C ALA A 125 -18.30 -28.35 -6.28
N MET A 126 -17.51 -27.67 -7.12
CA MET A 126 -17.49 -26.21 -7.13
C MET A 126 -18.75 -25.68 -7.82
N PRO A 127 -19.39 -24.62 -7.30
CA PRO A 127 -20.41 -23.89 -8.04
C PRO A 127 -19.80 -23.31 -9.32
N GLY A 128 -20.48 -23.50 -10.45
CA GLY A 128 -20.12 -22.87 -11.73
C GLY A 128 -20.55 -21.43 -11.82
#